data_AF-A0A9D9L7C0-F1
#
_entry.id   AF-A0A9D9L7C0-F1
#
_cell.length_a   1.000
_cell.length_b   1.000
_cell.length_c   1.000
_cell.angle_alpha   90.00
_cell.angle_beta   90.00
_cell.angle_gamma   90.00
#
_symmetry.space_group_name_H-M   'P 1'
#
loop_
_entity.id
_entity.type
_entity.pdbx_description
1 polymer ?
#
loop_
_entity_poly.entity_id
_entity_poly.type
_entity_poly.pdbx_seq_one_letter_code
_entity_poly.pdbx_strand_id
1 'polypeptide(L)' 'MKGHIHSTESFGTVDGPGIRFVIFFQGCPMRCLYCHNPDTWSVGGGREVTTDELLAENESVKEVMRGGGLTCTG' A
#
# COMPACT_ATOMS: atom_id res chain seq x y z
N MET A 1 -7.71 9.64 -12.65
CA MET A 1 -6.58 8.79 -13.11
C MET A 1 -6.65 7.48 -12.35
N LYS A 2 -6.23 6.37 -12.95
CA LYS A 2 -6.19 5.06 -12.29
C LYS A 2 -4.76 4.58 -12.13
N GLY A 3 -4.49 3.81 -11.06
CA GLY A 3 -3.21 3.18 -10.78
C GLY A 3 -3.39 1.72 -10.36
N HIS A 4 -2.31 0.95 -10.36
CA HIS A 4 -2.32 -0.46 -9.97
C HIS A 4 -1.68 -0.64 -8.59
N ILE A 5 -2.40 -1.29 -7.68
CA ILE A 5 -1.88 -1.68 -6.38
C ILE A 5 -1.96 -3.19 -6.20
N HIS A 6 -1.03 -3.75 -5.45
CA HIS A 6 -1.05 -5.14 -5.04
C HIS A 6 -2.09 -5.34 -3.92
N SER A 7 -1.97 -4.56 -2.84
CA SER A 7 -2.81 -4.69 -1.65
C SER A 7 -2.83 -3.43 -0.80
N THR A 8 -3.74 -3.40 0.18
CA THR A 8 -3.77 -2.43 1.27
C THR A 8 -3.68 -3.15 2.62
N GLU A 9 -3.07 -2.51 3.61
CA GLU A 9 -3.02 -2.97 5.00
C GLU A 9 -3.53 -1.86 5.92
N SER A 10 -4.55 -2.16 6.72
CA SER A 10 -5.24 -1.16 7.56
C SER A 10 -4.59 -0.88 8.90
N PHE A 11 -3.58 -1.67 9.30
CA PHE A 11 -2.95 -1.59 10.62
C PHE A 11 -1.43 -1.87 10.57
N GLY A 12 -0.71 -1.16 9.70
CA GLY A 12 0.76 -1.24 9.64
C GLY A 12 1.40 -0.56 10.86
N THR A 13 2.28 -1.26 11.56
CA THR A 13 3.01 -0.71 12.74
C THR A 13 4.53 -0.66 12.54
N VAL A 14 5.00 -1.17 11.41
CA VAL A 14 6.42 -1.28 11.06
C VAL A 14 6.79 -0.46 9.81
N ASP A 15 5.79 0.13 9.15
CA ASP A 15 5.91 0.85 7.88
C ASP A 15 6.02 2.38 8.06
N GLY A 16 6.49 2.79 9.24
CA GLY A 16 6.69 4.18 9.65
C GLY A 16 6.17 4.45 11.07
N PRO A 17 6.24 5.72 11.54
CA PRO A 17 5.76 6.09 12.86
C PRO A 17 4.24 5.91 13.00
N GLY A 18 3.80 5.41 14.16
CA GLY A 18 2.41 5.22 14.53
C GLY A 18 1.73 4.05 13.83
N ILE A 19 0.40 4.00 13.88
CA ILE A 19 -0.42 3.01 13.14
C ILE A 19 -0.78 3.59 11.77
N ARG A 20 -0.52 2.82 10.71
CA ARG A 20 -0.56 3.31 9.33
C ARG A 20 -1.47 2.50 8.43
N PHE A 21 -2.08 3.19 7.48
CA PHE A 21 -2.73 2.58 6.33
C PHE A 21 -1.68 2.47 5.23
N VAL A 22 -1.32 1.25 4.87
CA VAL A 22 -0.23 0.98 3.93
C VAL A 22 -0.82 0.59 2.58
N ILE A 23 -0.33 1.21 1.53
CA ILE A 23 -0.69 0.95 0.14
C ILE A 23 0.54 0.33 -0.53
N PHE A 24 0.43 -0.93 -0.93
CA PHE A 24 1.47 -1.65 -1.66
C PHE A 24 1.19 -1.53 -3.16
N PHE A 25 2.04 -0.82 -3.89
CA PHE A 25 1.93 -0.66 -5.34
C PHE A 25 2.28 -1.96 -6.08
N GLN A 26 1.67 -2.13 -7.24
CA GLN A 26 2.03 -3.22 -8.14
C GLN A 26 3.07 -2.75 -9.16
N GLY A 27 4.13 -3.55 -9.34
CA GLY A 27 5.20 -3.33 -10.29
C GLY A 27 6.47 -2.85 -9.61
N CYS A 28 7.55 -3.65 -9.68
CA CYS A 28 8.87 -3.25 -9.24
C CYS A 28 9.91 -3.75 -10.25
N PRO A 29 10.79 -2.89 -10.80
CA PRO A 29 11.81 -3.31 -11.77
C PRO A 29 13.02 -3.98 -11.11
N MET A 30 13.15 -3.88 -9.78
CA MET A 30 14.26 -4.51 -9.05
C MET A 30 14.04 -6.01 -8.85
N ARG A 31 15.13 -6.76 -8.69
CA ARG A 31 15.13 -8.22 -8.45
C ARG A 31 16.00 -8.56 -7.26
N CYS A 32 15.71 -7.90 -6.14
CA CYS A 32 16.46 -8.09 -4.89
C CYS A 32 16.47 -9.57 -4.50
N LEU A 33 17.64 -10.11 -4.12
CA LEU A 33 17.81 -11.51 -3.72
C LEU A 33 16.94 -11.93 -2.53
N TYR A 34 16.55 -10.95 -1.70
CA TYR A 34 15.74 -11.11 -0.49
C TYR A 34 14.51 -10.20 -0.54
N CYS A 35 13.92 -10.03 -1.73
CA CYS A 35 12.67 -9.28 -1.87
C CYS A 35 11.59 -9.92 -0.98
N HIS A 36 10.96 -9.12 -0.13
CA HIS A 36 9.88 -9.60 0.75
C HIS A 36 8.60 -9.87 -0.04
N ASN A 37 8.37 -9.11 -1.11
CA ASN A 37 7.15 -9.15 -1.93
C ASN A 37 7.50 -9.41 -3.42
N PRO A 38 8.04 -10.59 -3.78
CA PRO A 38 8.43 -10.89 -5.17
C PRO A 38 7.23 -10.98 -6.13
N ASP A 39 6.03 -11.17 -5.59
CA ASP A 39 4.74 -11.14 -6.29
C ASP A 39 4.34 -9.75 -6.82
N THR A 40 4.92 -8.67 -6.27
CA THR A 40 4.69 -7.31 -6.79
C THR A 40 5.51 -7.00 -8.06
N TRP A 41 6.44 -7.86 -8.47
CA TRP A 41 7.37 -7.58 -9.57
C TRP A 41 6.72 -7.33 -10.93
N SER A 42 5.60 -7.99 -11.22
CA SER A 42 4.96 -7.89 -12.52
C SER A 42 4.32 -6.51 -12.71
N VAL A 43 4.63 -5.85 -13.81
CA VAL A 43 3.94 -4.63 -14.24
C VAL A 43 2.66 -5.06 -14.96
N GLY A 44 1.51 -4.59 -14.50
CA GLY A 44 0.19 -4.89 -15.08
C GLY A 44 -0.65 -5.93 -14.33
N GLY A 45 -0.18 -6.41 -13.17
CA GLY A 45 -1.01 -7.18 -12.23
C GLY A 45 -1.82 -6.29 -11.29
N GLY A 46 -2.15 -6.84 -10.12
CA GLY A 46 -2.81 -6.12 -9.04
C GLY A 46 -4.24 -5.68 -9.36
N ARG A 47 -4.80 -4.84 -8.50
CA ARG A 47 -6.12 -4.20 -8.70
C ARG A 47 -5.94 -2.77 -9.21
N GLU A 48 -6.76 -2.41 -10.18
CA GLU A 48 -6.84 -1.04 -10.70
C GLU A 48 -7.71 -0.19 -9.76
N VAL A 49 -7.20 0.95 -9.30
CA VAL A 49 -7.84 1.83 -8.31
C VAL A 49 -7.67 3.30 -8.67
N THR A 50 -8.58 4.12 -8.16
CA THR A 50 -8.47 5.57 -8.11
C THR A 50 -7.96 6.04 -6.75
N THR A 51 -7.45 7.26 -6.70
CA THR A 51 -7.06 7.89 -5.43
C THR A 51 -8.25 8.05 -4.48
N ASP A 52 -9.44 8.38 -5.00
CA ASP A 52 -10.64 8.57 -4.17
C ASP A 52 -11.07 7.27 -3.48
N GLU A 53 -10.98 6.12 -4.16
CA GLU A 53 -11.24 4.80 -3.56
C GLU A 53 -10.27 4.49 -2.42
N LEU A 54 -8.97 4.74 -2.60
CA LEU A 54 -7.96 4.52 -1.57
C LEU A 54 -8.13 5.45 -0.37
N LEU A 55 -8.51 6.72 -0.62
CA LEU A 55 -8.79 7.68 0.45
C LEU A 55 -10.05 7.30 1.23
N ALA A 56 -11.08 6.77 0.57
CA ALA A 56 -12.27 6.26 1.23
C ALA A 56 -11.96 5.05 2.12
N GLU A 57 -11.11 4.12 1.65
CA GLU A 57 -10.63 2.99 2.46
C GLU A 57 -9.83 3.46 3.67
N ASN A 58 -8.89 4.40 3.50
CA ASN A 58 -8.12 5.00 4.59
C ASN A 58 -9.03 5.70 5.62
N GLU A 59 -10.02 6.48 5.16
CA GLU A 59 -10.95 7.20 6.02
C GLU A 59 -11.80 6.24 6.89
N SER A 60 -12.16 5.06 6.35
CA SER A 60 -12.91 4.04 7.07
C SER A 60 -12.19 3.47 8.30
N VAL A 61 -10.86 3.62 8.37
CA VAL A 61 -10.01 3.11 9.46
C VAL A 61 -9.28 4.21 10.23
N LYS A 62 -9.57 5.48 9.99
CA LYS A 62 -8.86 6.61 10.60
C LYS A 62 -8.78 6.59 12.14
N GLU A 63 -9.82 6.06 12.80
CA GLU A 63 -9.91 6.04 14.27
C GLU A 63 -8.85 5.12 14.91
N VAL A 64 -8.36 4.12 14.16
CA VAL A 64 -7.28 3.25 14.61
C VAL A 64 -5.89 3.77 14.25
N MET A 65 -5.78 4.76 13.35
CA MET A 65 -4.51 5.34 12.88
C MET A 65 -3.89 6.33 13.86
N ARG A 66 -3.78 5.93 15.14
CA ARG A 66 -3.30 6.78 16.23
C ARG A 66 -1.83 7.16 16.04
N GLY A 67 -1.57 8.45 15.92
CA GLY A 67 -0.21 9.00 15.78
C GLY A 67 0.53 8.56 14.52
N GLY A 68 -0.18 8.00 13.53
CA GLY A 68 0.39 7.53 12.28
C GLY A 68 -0.17 8.26 11.06
N GLY A 69 -0.37 7.53 9.96
CA GLY A 69 -0.78 8.13 8.68
C GLY A 69 -0.72 7.14 7.52
N LEU A 70 -0.66 7.66 6.30
CA LEU A 70 -0.68 6.85 5.09
C LEU A 70 0.75 6.52 4.63
N THR A 71 1.06 5.25 4.35
CA THR A 71 2.30 4.82 3.71
C THR A 71 2.02 4.36 2.29
N CYS A 72 2.80 4.85 1.35
CA CYS A 72 2.83 4.42 -0.04
C CYS A 72 4.15 3.70 -0.29
N THR A 73 4.12 2.41 -0.61
CA THR A 73 5.33 1.58 -0.75
C THR A 73 5.19 0.55 -1.88
N GLY A 74 6.30 0.02 -2.39
CA GLY A 74 6.34 -0.93 -3.50
C GLY A 74 7.76 -1.35 -3.84
#